data_AF-A0A6C0CCS7-F1
#
_entry.id   AF-A0A6C0CCS7-F1
#
_cell.length_a   1.000
_cell.length_b   1.000
_cell.length_c   1.000
_cell.angle_alpha   90.00
_cell.angle_beta   90.00
_cell.angle_gamma   90.00
#
_symmetry.space_group_name_H-M   'P 1'
#
loop_
_entity.id
_entity.type
_entity.pdbx_description
1 polymer ?
#
loop_
_entity_poly.entity_id
_entity_poly.type
_entity_poly.pdbx_seq_one_letter_code
_entity_poly.pdbx_strand_id
1 'polypeptide(L)'
;MLSIPKDIILTIGEELTDWEKIQLTMVSRSMDKFKYKFMYYGTVKIATIKKLPYFDNFESVIMQSAREKCPKHVEEVYFDEKNMDYGKGRWMPDCITHLTLDDSYDDFDRSYVPESVTHLTFGEWFDHDIVDFIPPSVTHLTFGGWFNSSIRNNIPASVVELTFGENFNRSIKNGIPPSVKYIFFDMMFNRSLKGNIPQSVIQLEFDNESYFNRPIKNSIPSSVLYLTFGQKFNQPIKGHIPSSVIQLTFGNEFNQSIKGAIPLSVTHLNFDGVFNRSIKGNIPSSVTHLSILGCFNKSIHNAIPSSVIWLEFGDDFNQPKGNIPSSVRYLDFGCDFNQPIRGAIPSSVTHLYFGYSFDQPIKGSIPSSVTHLIFGGMFDQPIKNNIPPSIIEIEFGSNFQQSLNSLPLSIKKIRISRKYTKKISKRLQSKIYRY
;
A
#
# COMPACT_ATOMS: atom_id res chain seq x y z
N MET A 1 -48.10 1.46 -19.68
CA MET A 1 -47.07 2.21 -18.92
C MET A 1 -45.93 1.28 -18.65
N LEU A 2 -44.74 1.58 -19.18
CA LEU A 2 -43.52 0.84 -18.85
C LEU A 2 -43.19 1.09 -17.38
N SER A 3 -43.20 0.05 -16.56
CA SER A 3 -42.72 0.14 -15.18
C SER A 3 -41.21 0.36 -15.21
N ILE A 4 -40.74 1.47 -14.63
CA ILE A 4 -39.30 1.69 -14.44
C ILE A 4 -38.76 0.51 -13.60
N PRO A 5 -37.72 -0.18 -14.06
CA PRO A 5 -37.08 -1.27 -13.31
C PRO A 5 -36.65 -0.82 -11.90
N LYS A 6 -36.88 -1.67 -10.90
CA LYS A 6 -36.67 -1.34 -9.47
C LYS A 6 -35.19 -1.10 -9.15
N ASP A 7 -34.31 -1.85 -9.79
CA ASP A 7 -32.86 -1.74 -9.77
C ASP A 7 -32.40 -0.36 -10.22
N ILE A 8 -32.94 0.18 -11.32
CA ILE A 8 -32.59 1.53 -11.80
C ILE A 8 -32.93 2.59 -10.75
N ILE A 9 -34.07 2.45 -10.05
CA ILE A 9 -34.47 3.41 -9.00
C ILE A 9 -33.57 3.31 -7.78
N LEU A 10 -33.10 2.10 -7.43
CA LEU A 10 -32.14 1.91 -6.34
C LEU A 10 -30.79 2.53 -6.68
N THR A 11 -30.28 2.32 -7.90
CA THR A 11 -29.04 2.94 -8.38
C THR A 11 -29.15 4.46 -8.44
N ILE A 12 -30.28 5.01 -8.91
CA ILE A 12 -30.51 6.47 -8.82
C ILE A 12 -30.48 6.91 -7.35
N GLY A 13 -31.11 6.14 -6.46
CA GLY A 13 -31.15 6.42 -5.03
C GLY A 13 -29.76 6.49 -4.38
N GLU A 14 -28.78 5.72 -4.85
CA GLU A 14 -27.39 5.77 -4.35
C GLU A 14 -26.73 7.15 -4.59
N GLU A 15 -27.14 7.85 -5.65
CA GLU A 15 -26.63 9.18 -6.02
C GLU A 15 -27.42 10.35 -5.39
N LEU A 16 -28.51 10.05 -4.65
CA LEU A 16 -29.36 11.07 -4.03
C LEU A 16 -29.00 11.28 -2.56
N THR A 17 -29.16 12.52 -2.09
CA THR A 17 -29.17 12.82 -0.66
C THR A 17 -30.38 12.19 0.03
N ASP A 18 -30.31 12.00 1.35
CA ASP A 18 -31.42 11.43 2.12
C ASP A 18 -32.70 12.24 2.03
N TRP A 19 -32.58 13.56 1.98
CA TRP A 19 -33.73 14.44 1.76
C TRP A 19 -34.34 14.22 0.37
N GLU A 20 -33.52 14.13 -0.68
CA GLU A 20 -33.99 13.85 -2.05
C GLU A 20 -34.63 12.46 -2.17
N LYS A 21 -34.08 11.43 -1.51
CA LYS A 21 -34.70 10.10 -1.40
C LYS A 21 -36.08 10.20 -0.77
N ILE A 22 -36.23 10.95 0.33
CA ILE A 22 -37.53 11.15 0.97
C ILE A 22 -38.49 11.86 0.01
N GLN A 23 -38.07 12.94 -0.65
CA GLN A 23 -38.90 13.64 -1.65
C GLN A 23 -39.34 12.69 -2.78
N LEU A 24 -38.42 11.90 -3.31
CA LEU A 24 -38.70 10.93 -4.36
C LEU A 24 -39.76 9.90 -3.92
N THR A 25 -39.65 9.40 -2.69
CA THR A 25 -40.62 8.42 -2.16
C THR A 25 -42.01 9.01 -1.93
N MET A 26 -42.13 10.33 -1.74
CA MET A 26 -43.42 11.00 -1.56
C MET A 26 -44.21 11.22 -2.86
N VAL A 27 -43.58 11.05 -4.04
CA VAL A 27 -44.21 11.33 -5.34
C VAL A 27 -45.41 10.42 -5.64
N SER A 28 -45.39 9.16 -5.21
CA SER A 28 -46.51 8.22 -5.45
C SER A 28 -46.49 7.03 -4.51
N ARG A 29 -47.62 6.30 -4.40
CA ARG A 29 -47.70 5.03 -3.64
C ARG A 29 -46.70 3.96 -4.13
N SER A 30 -46.30 4.01 -5.41
CA SER A 30 -45.30 3.08 -5.96
C SER A 30 -43.90 3.46 -5.46
N MET A 31 -43.58 4.76 -5.48
CA MET A 31 -42.30 5.28 -4.99
C MET A 31 -42.17 5.18 -3.46
N ASP A 32 -43.28 5.29 -2.71
CA ASP A 32 -43.29 5.18 -1.25
C ASP A 32 -42.71 3.84 -0.76
N LYS A 33 -42.83 2.77 -1.56
CA LYS A 33 -42.26 1.46 -1.22
C LYS A 33 -40.74 1.42 -1.21
N PHE A 34 -40.07 2.40 -1.83
CA PHE A 34 -38.61 2.45 -1.89
C PHE A 34 -37.97 3.01 -0.61
N LYS A 35 -38.72 3.70 0.26
CA LYS A 35 -38.18 4.14 1.56
C LYS A 35 -37.74 2.99 2.46
N TYR A 36 -38.29 1.79 2.25
CA TYR A 36 -37.91 0.57 2.96
C TYR A 36 -36.70 -0.14 2.34
N LYS A 37 -36.19 0.37 1.20
CA LYS A 37 -35.12 -0.26 0.42
C LYS A 37 -33.91 0.64 0.25
N PHE A 38 -34.10 1.95 0.26
CA PHE A 38 -32.99 2.88 0.25
C PHE A 38 -32.20 2.77 1.56
N MET A 39 -30.88 2.88 1.41
CA MET A 39 -29.97 3.21 2.50
C MET A 39 -29.91 4.71 2.67
N TYR A 40 -29.81 5.16 3.92
CA TYR A 40 -29.76 6.56 4.32
C TYR A 40 -28.40 6.82 4.98
N TYR A 41 -27.67 7.78 4.41
CA TYR A 41 -26.25 8.01 4.71
C TYR A 41 -26.03 9.22 5.62
N GLY A 42 -27.02 10.12 5.70
CA GLY A 42 -26.97 11.29 6.56
C GLY A 42 -27.08 10.90 8.03
N THR A 43 -26.26 11.55 8.86
CA THR A 43 -26.24 11.31 10.30
C THR A 43 -27.57 11.69 10.96
N VAL A 44 -28.20 10.75 11.67
CA VAL A 44 -29.51 10.95 12.30
C VAL A 44 -29.57 10.47 13.75
N LYS A 45 -30.31 11.17 14.63
CA LYS A 45 -30.51 10.74 16.02
C LYS A 45 -31.38 9.47 16.08
N ILE A 46 -30.97 8.47 16.85
CA ILE A 46 -31.76 7.23 17.03
C ILE A 46 -33.17 7.54 17.55
N ALA A 47 -33.32 8.50 18.46
CA ALA A 47 -34.62 8.94 18.96
C ALA A 47 -35.63 9.30 17.85
N THR A 48 -35.14 9.81 16.71
CA THR A 48 -35.93 10.20 15.54
C THR A 48 -36.37 9.00 14.70
N ILE A 49 -35.51 7.98 14.60
CA ILE A 49 -35.72 6.86 13.66
C ILE A 49 -36.18 5.56 14.33
N LYS A 50 -36.10 5.42 15.66
CA LYS A 50 -36.35 4.17 16.39
C LYS A 50 -37.72 3.52 16.20
N LYS A 51 -38.71 4.28 15.74
CA LYS A 51 -40.07 3.80 15.44
C LYS A 51 -40.29 3.52 13.96
N LEU A 52 -39.31 3.80 13.11
CA LEU A 52 -39.43 3.61 11.67
C LEU A 52 -39.34 2.10 11.34
N PRO A 53 -40.22 1.60 10.47
CA PRO A 53 -40.17 0.20 10.03
C PRO A 53 -38.91 -0.14 9.20
N TYR A 54 -38.20 0.87 8.70
CA TYR A 54 -36.91 0.76 7.99
C TYR A 54 -35.75 1.30 8.84
N PHE A 55 -35.88 1.20 10.16
CA PHE A 55 -34.84 1.61 11.13
C PHE A 55 -33.44 1.05 10.82
N ASP A 56 -33.37 -0.17 10.28
CA ASP A 56 -32.11 -0.83 9.97
C ASP A 56 -31.39 -0.21 8.75
N ASN A 57 -32.03 0.67 7.97
CA ASN A 57 -31.50 1.24 6.72
C ASN A 57 -30.68 2.53 6.91
N PHE A 58 -30.24 2.84 8.12
CA PHE A 58 -29.45 4.05 8.42
C PHE A 58 -28.02 3.64 8.75
N GLU A 59 -27.07 4.26 8.04
CA GLU A 59 -25.64 3.94 8.12
C GLU A 59 -24.91 4.77 9.18
N SER A 60 -25.35 6.00 9.42
CA SER A 60 -24.73 6.95 10.34
C SER A 60 -25.75 7.44 11.37
N VAL A 61 -25.51 7.17 12.66
CA VAL A 61 -26.45 7.51 13.73
C VAL A 61 -25.81 8.24 14.90
N ILE A 62 -26.60 9.12 15.54
CA ILE A 62 -26.26 9.72 16.84
C ILE A 62 -27.05 9.02 17.94
N MET A 63 -26.32 8.48 18.91
CA MET A 63 -26.87 7.84 20.10
C MET A 63 -26.83 8.81 21.29
N GLN A 64 -27.91 8.79 22.06
CA GLN A 64 -28.04 9.57 23.30
C GLN A 64 -27.90 8.67 24.54
N SER A 65 -27.94 7.35 24.35
CA SER A 65 -27.68 6.37 25.40
C SER A 65 -27.13 5.08 24.82
N ALA A 66 -26.16 4.46 25.49
CA ALA A 66 -25.60 3.15 25.13
C ALA A 66 -26.61 2.00 25.15
N ARG A 67 -27.80 2.21 25.75
CA ARG A 67 -28.89 1.22 25.79
C ARG A 67 -29.79 1.28 24.56
N GLU A 68 -29.62 2.28 23.69
CA GLU A 68 -30.39 2.36 22.46
C GLU A 68 -30.03 1.20 21.53
N LYS A 69 -31.04 0.61 20.88
CA LYS A 69 -30.84 -0.43 19.88
C LYS A 69 -30.15 0.19 18.67
N CYS A 70 -29.08 -0.42 18.15
CA CYS A 70 -28.42 0.04 16.93
C CYS A 70 -29.13 -0.51 15.66
N PRO A 71 -29.15 0.26 14.55
CA PRO A 71 -29.49 -0.28 13.24
C PRO A 71 -28.56 -1.43 12.86
N LYS A 72 -29.06 -2.39 12.07
CA LYS A 72 -28.22 -3.51 11.62
C LYS A 72 -27.13 -3.12 10.62
N HIS A 73 -27.36 -2.07 9.82
CA HIS A 73 -26.44 -1.62 8.77
C HIS A 73 -25.71 -0.33 9.16
N VAL A 74 -25.60 -0.04 10.46
CA VAL A 74 -24.85 1.10 10.94
C VAL A 74 -23.35 0.86 10.74
N GLU A 75 -22.67 1.83 10.16
CA GLU A 75 -21.21 1.85 10.01
C GLU A 75 -20.60 2.91 10.93
N GLU A 76 -21.32 4.01 11.19
CA GLU A 76 -20.85 5.11 12.04
C GLU A 76 -21.81 5.39 13.21
N VAL A 77 -21.25 5.45 14.42
CA VAL A 77 -21.99 5.77 15.64
C VAL A 77 -21.35 6.96 16.33
N TYR A 78 -22.09 8.05 16.45
CA TYR A 78 -21.69 9.28 17.13
C TYR A 78 -22.41 9.40 18.48
N PHE A 79 -21.78 10.02 19.47
CA PHE A 79 -22.39 10.29 20.77
C PHE A 79 -22.64 11.78 20.99
N ASP A 80 -23.83 12.13 21.50
CA ASP A 80 -24.19 13.51 21.88
C ASP A 80 -23.77 13.76 23.35
N GLU A 81 -22.53 14.24 23.57
CA GLU A 81 -21.92 14.46 24.90
C GLU A 81 -22.77 15.31 25.86
N LYS A 82 -23.62 16.20 25.33
CA LYS A 82 -24.40 17.15 26.14
C LYS A 82 -25.53 16.50 26.95
N ASN A 83 -25.89 15.25 26.66
CA ASN A 83 -27.02 14.56 27.30
C ASN A 83 -26.64 13.19 27.87
N MET A 84 -25.35 12.89 28.06
CA MET A 84 -24.93 11.63 28.69
C MET A 84 -25.42 11.57 30.13
N ASP A 85 -26.22 10.55 30.44
CA ASP A 85 -26.48 10.12 31.81
C ASP A 85 -25.20 9.44 32.35
N TYR A 86 -24.41 10.20 33.10
CA TYR A 86 -23.16 9.73 33.75
C TYR A 86 -23.41 8.70 34.88
N GLY A 87 -24.61 8.13 35.00
CA GLY A 87 -24.88 7.03 35.92
C GLY A 87 -23.92 5.86 35.71
N LYS A 88 -23.48 5.22 36.80
CA LYS A 88 -22.60 4.03 36.78
C LYS A 88 -23.22 2.91 35.93
N GLY A 89 -22.85 2.81 34.66
CA GLY A 89 -23.41 1.86 33.69
C GLY A 89 -22.83 2.06 32.28
N ARG A 90 -22.89 0.98 31.48
CA ARG A 90 -22.27 0.79 30.14
C ARG A 90 -22.31 2.05 29.25
N TRP A 91 -21.15 2.52 28.80
CA TRP A 91 -21.00 3.77 28.03
C TRP A 91 -21.09 3.62 26.51
N MET A 92 -20.81 2.41 26.00
CA MET A 92 -20.81 2.13 24.57
C MET A 92 -21.73 0.93 24.23
N PRO A 93 -22.49 0.98 23.12
CA PRO A 93 -23.37 -0.09 22.67
C PRO A 93 -22.60 -1.35 22.23
N ASP A 94 -23.19 -2.52 22.50
CA ASP A 94 -22.64 -3.84 22.10
C ASP A 94 -22.66 -4.08 20.58
N CYS A 95 -23.18 -3.16 19.77
CA CYS A 95 -23.18 -3.28 18.32
C CYS A 95 -21.85 -2.82 17.69
N ILE A 96 -21.01 -2.12 18.45
CA ILE A 96 -19.75 -1.56 17.96
C ILE A 96 -18.72 -2.67 17.84
N THR A 97 -18.20 -2.85 16.62
CA THR A 97 -17.14 -3.84 16.31
C THR A 97 -15.83 -3.18 15.92
N HIS A 98 -15.86 -1.95 15.43
CA HIS A 98 -14.69 -1.14 15.07
C HIS A 98 -14.74 0.13 15.90
N LEU A 99 -13.69 0.36 16.67
CA LEU A 99 -13.60 1.51 17.56
C LEU A 99 -12.26 2.21 17.33
N THR A 100 -12.32 3.47 16.95
CA THR A 100 -11.18 4.39 16.94
C THR A 100 -11.37 5.39 18.06
N LEU A 101 -10.39 5.49 18.95
CA LEU A 101 -10.37 6.47 20.03
C LEU A 101 -9.72 7.76 19.50
N ASP A 102 -10.34 8.91 19.80
CA ASP A 102 -9.85 10.23 19.39
C ASP A 102 -8.78 10.77 20.37
N ASP A 103 -7.99 11.72 19.87
CA ASP A 103 -6.85 12.39 20.51
C ASP A 103 -7.23 13.26 21.71
N SER A 104 -8.51 13.59 21.86
CA SER A 104 -9.03 14.58 22.81
C SER A 104 -9.23 14.06 24.24
N TYR A 105 -9.03 12.76 24.49
CA TYR A 105 -9.32 12.12 25.77
C TYR A 105 -8.11 11.37 26.35
N ASP A 106 -7.38 12.05 27.25
CA ASP A 106 -6.24 11.49 27.98
C ASP A 106 -6.64 10.77 29.29
N ASP A 107 -7.96 10.64 29.57
CA ASP A 107 -8.53 10.01 30.77
C ASP A 107 -9.49 8.85 30.39
N PHE A 108 -8.94 7.82 29.76
CA PHE A 108 -9.71 6.65 29.31
C PHE A 108 -9.68 5.51 30.34
N ASP A 109 -10.84 5.13 30.87
CA ASP A 109 -11.06 3.90 31.64
C ASP A 109 -11.37 2.72 30.70
N ARG A 110 -10.90 1.51 31.06
CA ARG A 110 -11.24 0.25 30.38
C ARG A 110 -12.75 0.11 30.15
N SER A 111 -13.56 0.60 31.09
CA SER A 111 -15.03 0.49 31.04
C SER A 111 -15.67 1.13 29.80
N TYR A 112 -14.90 1.92 29.05
CA TYR A 112 -15.32 2.51 27.79
C TYR A 112 -15.25 1.57 26.58
N VAL A 113 -14.45 0.50 26.56
CA VAL A 113 -14.33 -0.39 25.37
C VAL A 113 -15.27 -1.61 25.49
N PRO A 114 -16.28 -1.77 24.61
CA PRO A 114 -17.17 -2.93 24.64
C PRO A 114 -16.47 -4.26 24.28
N GLU A 115 -16.97 -5.36 24.86
CA GLU A 115 -16.59 -6.74 24.53
C GLU A 115 -17.03 -7.19 23.11
N SER A 116 -17.76 -6.35 22.38
CA SER A 116 -18.10 -6.59 20.97
C SER A 116 -17.02 -6.09 20.00
N VAL A 117 -16.07 -5.27 20.47
CA VAL A 117 -15.04 -4.65 19.62
C VAL A 117 -14.04 -5.70 19.14
N THR A 118 -13.87 -5.78 17.83
CA THR A 118 -12.90 -6.67 17.16
C THR A 118 -11.74 -5.91 16.53
N HIS A 119 -11.91 -4.62 16.22
CA HIS A 119 -10.88 -3.72 15.71
C HIS A 119 -10.79 -2.52 16.64
N LEU A 120 -9.64 -2.33 17.27
CA LEU A 120 -9.40 -1.23 18.19
C LEU A 120 -8.20 -0.41 17.73
N THR A 121 -8.43 0.86 17.48
CA THR A 121 -7.40 1.85 17.16
C THR A 121 -7.34 2.89 18.27
N PHE A 122 -6.19 3.04 18.90
CA PHE A 122 -5.96 4.09 19.87
C PHE A 122 -5.63 5.42 19.18
N GLY A 123 -6.03 6.53 19.81
CA GLY A 123 -5.70 7.87 19.36
C GLY A 123 -4.21 8.15 19.44
N GLU A 124 -3.76 9.16 18.69
CA GLU A 124 -2.38 9.53 18.47
C GLU A 124 -1.61 9.71 19.77
N TRP A 125 -2.19 10.42 20.74
CA TRP A 125 -1.54 10.78 22.02
C TRP A 125 -1.62 9.70 23.11
N PHE A 126 -2.27 8.56 22.86
CA PHE A 126 -2.47 7.53 23.87
C PHE A 126 -1.15 6.89 24.32
N ASP A 127 -0.72 7.15 25.56
CA ASP A 127 0.47 6.53 26.18
C ASP A 127 0.21 6.03 27.62
N HIS A 128 -1.00 5.51 27.87
CA HIS A 128 -1.36 4.96 29.18
C HIS A 128 -1.00 3.49 29.32
N ASP A 129 -0.97 3.01 30.57
CA ASP A 129 -0.87 1.58 30.85
C ASP A 129 -2.12 0.85 30.30
N ILE A 130 -1.88 -0.26 29.64
CA ILE A 130 -2.91 -1.08 28.98
C ILE A 130 -3.22 -2.36 29.76
N VAL A 131 -2.78 -2.46 31.02
CA VAL A 131 -3.15 -3.59 31.90
C VAL A 131 -4.66 -3.74 31.89
N ASP A 132 -5.10 -4.93 31.48
CA ASP A 132 -6.50 -5.31 31.42
C ASP A 132 -7.36 -4.41 30.51
N PHE A 133 -6.79 -3.49 29.73
CA PHE A 133 -7.56 -2.49 28.97
C PHE A 133 -8.24 -3.06 27.73
N ILE A 134 -7.57 -3.96 27.02
CA ILE A 134 -7.96 -4.42 25.69
C ILE A 134 -8.88 -5.65 25.81
N PRO A 135 -10.11 -5.62 25.28
CA PRO A 135 -11.03 -6.76 25.37
C PRO A 135 -10.52 -8.01 24.63
N PRO A 136 -10.85 -9.22 25.13
CA PRO A 136 -10.50 -10.49 24.49
C PRO A 136 -11.20 -10.76 23.14
N SER A 137 -12.13 -9.90 22.71
CA SER A 137 -12.73 -9.93 21.38
C SER A 137 -11.86 -9.28 20.31
N VAL A 138 -10.87 -8.45 20.70
CA VAL A 138 -10.04 -7.68 19.76
C VAL A 138 -9.14 -8.60 18.95
N THR A 139 -9.23 -8.48 17.64
CA THR A 139 -8.45 -9.25 16.65
C THR A 139 -7.47 -8.37 15.88
N HIS A 140 -7.78 -7.08 15.71
CA HIS A 140 -6.90 -6.10 15.07
C HIS A 140 -6.68 -4.96 16.04
N LEU A 141 -5.41 -4.69 16.36
CA LEU A 141 -5.02 -3.74 17.39
C LEU A 141 -3.98 -2.77 16.83
N THR A 142 -4.33 -1.48 16.84
CA THR A 142 -3.46 -0.39 16.39
C THR A 142 -3.24 0.59 17.53
N PHE A 143 -1.99 0.81 17.90
CA PHE A 143 -1.59 1.85 18.84
C PHE A 143 -1.32 3.18 18.10
N GLY A 144 -1.72 4.31 18.70
CA GLY A 144 -1.42 5.64 18.17
C GLY A 144 0.05 6.03 18.33
N GLY A 145 0.47 7.09 17.64
CA GLY A 145 1.88 7.44 17.45
C GLY A 145 2.69 7.70 18.73
N TRP A 146 2.08 8.17 19.82
CA TRP A 146 2.79 8.43 21.08
C TRP A 146 2.89 7.23 22.03
N PHE A 147 2.20 6.12 21.72
CA PHE A 147 2.20 4.95 22.61
C PHE A 147 3.61 4.38 22.83
N ASN A 148 4.06 4.41 24.07
CA ASN A 148 5.37 3.92 24.50
C ASN A 148 5.32 3.29 25.89
N SER A 149 4.14 2.80 26.27
CA SER A 149 3.86 2.08 27.50
C SER A 149 4.17 0.59 27.37
N SER A 150 4.17 -0.12 28.51
CA SER A 150 4.53 -1.54 28.55
C SER A 150 3.42 -2.41 27.98
N ILE A 151 3.76 -3.28 27.02
CA ILE A 151 2.83 -4.27 26.45
C ILE A 151 2.89 -5.65 27.10
N ARG A 152 3.78 -5.84 28.09
CA ARG A 152 4.06 -7.15 28.68
C ARG A 152 2.77 -7.78 29.24
N ASN A 153 2.39 -8.93 28.70
CA ASN A 153 1.18 -9.69 29.07
C ASN A 153 -0.16 -8.94 28.91
N ASN A 154 -0.20 -7.82 28.19
CA ASN A 154 -1.40 -6.96 28.11
C ASN A 154 -2.13 -7.04 26.76
N ILE A 155 -1.56 -7.72 25.76
CA ILE A 155 -2.21 -7.90 24.45
C ILE A 155 -2.97 -9.24 24.46
N PRO A 156 -4.30 -9.25 24.19
CA PRO A 156 -5.10 -10.47 24.22
C PRO A 156 -4.71 -11.52 23.18
N ALA A 157 -4.90 -12.81 23.52
CA ALA A 157 -4.59 -13.94 22.65
C ALA A 157 -5.54 -14.09 21.43
N SER A 158 -6.51 -13.21 21.28
CA SER A 158 -7.36 -13.08 20.09
C SER A 158 -6.71 -12.23 18.99
N VAL A 159 -5.71 -11.40 19.33
CA VAL A 159 -5.09 -10.46 18.39
C VAL A 159 -4.33 -11.21 17.29
N VAL A 160 -4.69 -10.94 16.04
CA VAL A 160 -4.11 -11.50 14.82
C VAL A 160 -3.23 -10.46 14.12
N GLU A 161 -3.60 -9.19 14.18
CA GLU A 161 -2.86 -8.08 13.58
C GLU A 161 -2.52 -7.04 14.65
N LEU A 162 -1.24 -6.66 14.69
CA LEU A 162 -0.70 -5.77 15.70
C LEU A 162 0.18 -4.69 15.07
N THR A 163 -0.29 -3.45 15.20
CA THR A 163 0.39 -2.24 14.69
C THR A 163 0.81 -1.38 15.87
N PHE A 164 2.12 -1.16 15.99
CA PHE A 164 2.69 -0.23 16.97
C PHE A 164 2.78 1.17 16.38
N GLY A 165 2.57 2.21 17.19
CA GLY A 165 2.72 3.60 16.75
C GLY A 165 4.18 4.09 16.74
N GLU A 166 4.36 5.26 16.14
CA GLU A 166 5.64 5.93 15.85
C GLU A 166 6.68 5.88 16.97
N ASN A 167 6.30 6.19 18.21
CA ASN A 167 7.21 6.35 19.35
C ASN A 167 7.50 5.05 20.11
N PHE A 168 6.82 3.94 19.79
CA PHE A 168 6.94 2.71 20.56
C PHE A 168 8.37 2.15 20.52
N ASN A 169 9.06 2.19 21.66
CA ASN A 169 10.43 1.72 21.77
C ASN A 169 10.69 1.01 23.11
N ARG A 170 9.69 0.27 23.59
CA ARG A 170 9.77 -0.59 24.78
C ARG A 170 10.14 -2.03 24.44
N SER A 171 10.48 -2.77 25.48
CA SER A 171 10.72 -4.21 25.37
C SER A 171 9.42 -4.92 24.98
N ILE A 172 9.50 -5.74 23.92
CA ILE A 172 8.41 -6.62 23.47
C ILE A 172 8.40 -8.00 24.14
N LYS A 173 9.26 -8.22 25.14
CA LYS A 173 9.36 -9.49 25.86
C LYS A 173 8.03 -9.88 26.51
N ASN A 174 7.52 -11.05 26.14
CA ASN A 174 6.21 -11.57 26.55
C ASN A 174 5.05 -10.59 26.27
N GLY A 175 5.21 -9.72 25.26
CA GLY A 175 4.18 -8.75 24.89
C GLY A 175 3.29 -9.19 23.74
N ILE A 176 3.84 -9.97 22.81
CA ILE A 176 3.16 -10.34 21.56
C ILE A 176 2.61 -11.77 21.68
N PRO A 177 1.28 -11.97 21.59
CA PRO A 177 0.67 -13.28 21.80
C PRO A 177 0.88 -14.23 20.60
N PRO A 178 0.81 -15.57 20.82
CA PRO A 178 1.03 -16.57 19.76
C PRO A 178 -0.04 -16.63 18.66
N SER A 179 -1.09 -15.82 18.74
CA SER A 179 -2.12 -15.67 17.72
C SER A 179 -1.74 -14.71 16.61
N VAL A 180 -0.79 -13.80 16.87
CA VAL A 180 -0.41 -12.71 15.95
C VAL A 180 0.22 -13.26 14.70
N LYS A 181 -0.29 -12.84 13.55
CA LYS A 181 0.18 -13.19 12.21
C LYS A 181 0.86 -12.01 11.51
N TYR A 182 0.42 -10.79 11.79
CA TYR A 182 0.92 -9.58 11.13
C TYR A 182 1.41 -8.61 12.20
N ILE A 183 2.67 -8.17 12.07
CA ILE A 183 3.28 -7.19 12.97
C ILE A 183 3.82 -6.05 12.14
N PHE A 184 3.41 -4.83 12.50
CA PHE A 184 3.98 -3.59 11.99
C PHE A 184 4.64 -2.81 13.12
N PHE A 185 5.94 -2.55 12.97
CA PHE A 185 6.70 -1.65 13.84
C PHE A 185 6.97 -0.34 13.12
N ASP A 186 6.52 0.76 13.72
CA ASP A 186 6.73 2.09 13.17
C ASP A 186 8.13 2.66 13.48
N MET A 187 8.28 3.98 13.30
CA MET A 187 9.51 4.73 13.20
C MET A 187 10.52 4.41 14.33
N MET A 188 10.18 4.56 15.59
CA MET A 188 11.17 4.62 16.69
C MET A 188 11.59 3.26 17.25
N PHE A 189 10.93 2.14 16.87
CA PHE A 189 11.22 0.85 17.48
C PHE A 189 12.66 0.37 17.18
N ASN A 190 13.48 0.21 18.22
CA ASN A 190 14.88 -0.21 18.06
C ASN A 190 15.34 -1.14 19.20
N ARG A 191 14.49 -2.11 19.56
CA ARG A 191 14.76 -3.12 20.59
C ARG A 191 15.01 -4.50 19.99
N SER A 192 15.49 -5.43 20.81
CA SER A 192 15.80 -6.78 20.35
C SER A 192 14.54 -7.58 20.05
N LEU A 193 14.49 -8.17 18.87
CA LEU A 193 13.46 -9.13 18.44
C LEU A 193 13.68 -10.55 18.99
N LYS A 194 14.90 -10.85 19.48
CA LYS A 194 15.33 -12.21 19.79
C LYS A 194 14.43 -12.90 20.82
N GLY A 195 13.75 -13.95 20.38
CA GLY A 195 12.84 -14.76 21.22
C GLY A 195 11.50 -14.09 21.55
N ASN A 196 11.18 -12.96 20.91
CA ASN A 196 9.96 -12.18 21.22
C ASN A 196 8.95 -12.13 20.06
N ILE A 197 9.32 -12.63 18.87
CA ILE A 197 8.42 -12.73 17.72
C ILE A 197 7.86 -14.16 17.65
N PRO A 198 6.53 -14.35 17.76
CA PRO A 198 5.92 -15.69 17.78
C PRO A 198 6.04 -16.46 16.46
N GLN A 199 6.01 -17.79 16.53
CA GLN A 199 6.08 -18.69 15.36
C GLN A 199 4.81 -18.69 14.48
N SER A 200 3.78 -17.93 14.86
CA SER A 200 2.58 -17.69 14.07
C SER A 200 2.75 -16.54 13.07
N VAL A 201 3.78 -15.70 13.22
CA VAL A 201 3.97 -14.48 12.43
C VAL A 201 4.31 -14.83 10.98
N ILE A 202 3.51 -14.30 10.06
CA ILE A 202 3.62 -14.47 8.61
C ILE A 202 4.26 -13.23 7.99
N GLN A 203 3.93 -12.04 8.49
CA GLN A 203 4.49 -10.76 8.02
C GLN A 203 5.11 -10.00 9.18
N LEU A 204 6.36 -9.60 8.99
CA LEU A 204 7.09 -8.73 9.90
C LEU A 204 7.56 -7.51 9.12
N GLU A 205 6.99 -6.37 9.43
CA GLU A 205 7.21 -5.12 8.73
C GLU A 205 7.73 -4.04 9.69
N PHE A 206 8.73 -3.32 9.21
CA PHE A 206 9.21 -2.08 9.80
C PHE A 206 8.88 -0.96 8.82
N ASP A 207 8.35 0.15 9.34
CA ASP A 207 8.06 1.34 8.54
C ASP A 207 9.28 1.79 7.71
N ASN A 208 9.02 2.45 6.59
CA ASN A 208 10.07 2.92 5.68
C ASN A 208 11.06 3.85 6.37
N GLU A 209 10.65 4.67 7.34
CA GLU A 209 11.49 5.57 8.14
C GLU A 209 12.02 4.93 9.43
N SER A 210 11.83 3.62 9.63
CA SER A 210 12.16 2.94 10.87
C SER A 210 13.65 3.03 11.27
N TYR A 211 13.86 3.32 12.56
CA TYR A 211 15.14 3.36 13.25
C TYR A 211 15.65 1.98 13.69
N PHE A 212 14.94 0.89 13.37
CA PHE A 212 15.35 -0.46 13.74
C PHE A 212 16.72 -0.82 13.13
N ASN A 213 17.72 -1.02 13.98
CA ASN A 213 19.07 -1.40 13.55
C ASN A 213 19.72 -2.36 14.56
N ARG A 214 18.98 -3.39 14.98
CA ARG A 214 19.49 -4.43 15.91
C ARG A 214 19.84 -5.73 15.18
N PRO A 215 20.81 -6.50 15.70
CA PRO A 215 21.12 -7.82 15.16
C PRO A 215 19.89 -8.73 15.11
N ILE A 216 19.73 -9.45 14.00
CA ILE A 216 18.59 -10.33 13.72
C ILE A 216 18.91 -11.83 13.91
N LYS A 217 20.05 -12.17 14.52
CA LYS A 217 20.45 -13.55 14.77
C LYS A 217 19.41 -14.28 15.63
N ASN A 218 18.76 -15.30 15.06
CA ASN A 218 17.70 -16.09 15.69
C ASN A 218 16.52 -15.23 16.17
N SER A 219 16.24 -14.13 15.46
CA SER A 219 15.20 -13.17 15.82
C SER A 219 13.92 -13.31 15.01
N ILE A 220 14.01 -13.86 13.80
CA ILE A 220 12.91 -13.92 12.84
C ILE A 220 12.46 -15.39 12.75
N PRO A 221 11.19 -15.72 13.05
CA PRO A 221 10.71 -17.09 13.05
C PRO A 221 10.57 -17.65 11.63
N SER A 222 10.64 -18.98 11.50
CA SER A 222 10.57 -19.69 10.20
C SER A 222 9.18 -19.73 9.56
N SER A 223 8.20 -19.05 10.15
CA SER A 223 6.87 -18.84 9.61
C SER A 223 6.79 -17.58 8.74
N VAL A 224 7.74 -16.65 8.88
CA VAL A 224 7.73 -15.37 8.18
C VAL A 224 7.90 -15.60 6.68
N LEU A 225 6.94 -15.10 5.90
CA LEU A 225 6.92 -15.12 4.44
C LEU A 225 7.26 -13.73 3.87
N TYR A 226 6.85 -12.67 4.56
CA TYR A 226 7.03 -11.28 4.14
C TYR A 226 7.87 -10.54 5.18
N LEU A 227 9.03 -10.05 4.77
CA LEU A 227 9.97 -9.37 5.65
C LEU A 227 10.43 -8.04 5.02
N THR A 228 10.08 -6.95 5.67
CA THR A 228 10.45 -5.60 5.25
C THR A 228 11.25 -4.92 6.34
N PHE A 229 12.44 -4.45 6.01
CA PHE A 229 13.25 -3.60 6.89
C PHE A 229 13.16 -2.14 6.46
N GLY A 230 13.06 -1.24 7.45
CA GLY A 230 13.03 0.20 7.24
C GLY A 230 14.39 0.88 7.04
N GLN A 231 14.37 2.22 7.07
CA GLN A 231 15.47 3.12 6.72
C GLN A 231 16.81 2.75 7.38
N LYS A 232 16.86 2.55 8.71
CA LYS A 232 18.15 2.45 9.43
C LYS A 232 18.76 1.05 9.50
N PHE A 233 18.08 0.02 8.98
CA PHE A 233 18.57 -1.34 9.13
C PHE A 233 19.86 -1.59 8.32
N ASN A 234 20.98 -1.85 8.99
CA ASN A 234 22.27 -2.08 8.34
C ASN A 234 23.10 -3.16 9.04
N GLN A 235 22.43 -4.22 9.54
CA GLN A 235 23.09 -5.33 10.23
C GLN A 235 23.42 -6.50 9.29
N PRO A 236 24.46 -7.31 9.60
CA PRO A 236 24.75 -8.52 8.82
C PRO A 236 23.57 -9.50 8.81
N ILE A 237 23.23 -10.00 7.62
CA ILE A 237 22.05 -10.86 7.39
C ILE A 237 22.38 -12.33 7.11
N LYS A 238 23.66 -12.67 6.90
CA LYS A 238 24.07 -14.01 6.45
C LYS A 238 23.65 -15.09 7.46
N GLY A 239 22.78 -16.01 7.03
CA GLY A 239 22.25 -17.09 7.86
C GLY A 239 21.25 -16.64 8.92
N HIS A 240 20.68 -15.43 8.79
CA HIS A 240 19.72 -14.87 9.75
C HIS A 240 18.35 -14.55 9.16
N ILE A 241 18.20 -14.64 7.83
CA ILE A 241 16.90 -14.60 7.16
C ILE A 241 16.38 -16.04 7.00
N PRO A 242 15.17 -16.38 7.48
CA PRO A 242 14.62 -17.73 7.35
C PRO A 242 14.38 -18.16 5.90
N SER A 243 14.48 -19.47 5.63
CA SER A 243 14.23 -20.04 4.30
C SER A 243 12.74 -20.12 3.91
N SER A 244 11.86 -19.58 4.75
CA SER A 244 10.44 -19.40 4.45
C SER A 244 10.17 -18.07 3.73
N VAL A 245 11.08 -17.10 3.83
CA VAL A 245 10.86 -15.74 3.31
C VAL A 245 10.73 -15.76 1.78
N ILE A 246 9.63 -15.23 1.28
CA ILE A 246 9.27 -15.15 -0.14
C ILE A 246 9.48 -13.74 -0.66
N GLN A 247 9.19 -12.72 0.15
CA GLN A 247 9.43 -11.31 -0.16
C GLN A 247 10.35 -10.69 0.87
N LEU A 248 11.41 -10.04 0.39
CA LEU A 248 12.44 -9.44 1.22
C LEU A 248 12.74 -8.03 0.72
N THR A 249 12.49 -7.04 1.59
CA THR A 249 12.73 -5.62 1.30
C THR A 249 13.74 -5.06 2.28
N PHE A 250 14.73 -4.34 1.76
CA PHE A 250 15.71 -3.58 2.54
C PHE A 250 15.55 -2.09 2.29
N GLY A 251 15.42 -1.31 3.36
CA GLY A 251 15.37 0.15 3.31
C GLY A 251 16.74 0.82 3.15
N ASN A 252 16.73 2.14 3.29
CA ASN A 252 17.73 3.03 2.71
C ASN A 252 19.17 2.86 3.20
N GLU A 253 19.46 2.49 4.44
CA GLU A 253 20.84 2.41 4.95
C GLU A 253 21.48 1.04 4.77
N PHE A 254 20.73 0.04 4.27
CA PHE A 254 21.26 -1.31 4.13
C PHE A 254 22.40 -1.35 3.11
N ASN A 255 23.62 -1.59 3.59
CA ASN A 255 24.80 -1.70 2.74
C ASN A 255 25.74 -2.79 3.25
N GLN A 256 25.18 -3.93 3.66
CA GLN A 256 25.93 -5.11 4.07
C GLN A 256 26.17 -6.08 2.91
N SER A 257 27.13 -7.00 3.09
CA SER A 257 27.37 -8.05 2.11
C SER A 257 26.18 -9.02 2.03
N ILE A 258 25.73 -9.27 0.80
CA ILE A 258 24.63 -10.22 0.50
C ILE A 258 25.14 -11.62 0.07
N LYS A 259 26.46 -11.86 0.12
CA LYS A 259 27.08 -13.11 -0.35
C LYS A 259 26.56 -14.34 0.40
N GLY A 260 25.74 -15.14 -0.27
CA GLY A 260 25.10 -16.33 0.30
C GLY A 260 24.16 -16.01 1.48
N ALA A 261 23.60 -14.80 1.50
CA ALA A 261 22.75 -14.34 2.60
C ALA A 261 21.26 -14.34 2.27
N ILE A 262 20.91 -14.21 0.99
CA ILE A 262 19.52 -14.22 0.52
C ILE A 262 19.06 -15.68 0.35
N PRO A 263 17.97 -16.12 1.02
CA PRO A 263 17.46 -17.48 0.89
C PRO A 263 16.95 -17.83 -0.52
N LEU A 264 17.03 -19.11 -0.89
CA LEU A 264 16.54 -19.64 -2.19
C LEU A 264 15.00 -19.64 -2.32
N SER A 265 14.27 -19.30 -1.27
CA SER A 265 12.81 -19.13 -1.28
C SER A 265 12.38 -17.74 -1.76
N VAL A 266 13.29 -16.75 -1.74
CA VAL A 266 12.96 -15.37 -2.08
C VAL A 266 12.64 -15.26 -3.57
N THR A 267 11.45 -14.75 -3.87
CA THR A 267 10.97 -14.49 -5.24
C THR A 267 10.90 -12.99 -5.55
N HIS A 268 10.67 -12.15 -4.53
CA HIS A 268 10.67 -10.70 -4.66
C HIS A 268 11.75 -10.13 -3.75
N LEU A 269 12.69 -9.40 -4.34
CA LEU A 269 13.82 -8.82 -3.63
C LEU A 269 13.94 -7.34 -3.98
N ASN A 270 13.84 -6.49 -2.97
CA ASN A 270 13.97 -5.06 -3.10
C ASN A 270 15.15 -4.53 -2.26
N PHE A 271 16.00 -3.73 -2.88
CA PHE A 271 17.02 -2.92 -2.22
C PHE A 271 16.72 -1.46 -2.49
N ASP A 272 16.76 -0.62 -1.46
CA ASP A 272 16.61 0.83 -1.59
C ASP A 272 17.81 1.61 -1.03
N GLY A 273 17.84 2.91 -1.29
CA GLY A 273 18.79 3.89 -0.77
C GLY A 273 20.24 3.58 -1.13
N VAL A 274 21.09 3.35 -0.12
CA VAL A 274 22.55 3.41 -0.25
C VAL A 274 23.22 2.08 -0.65
N PHE A 275 22.44 1.04 -0.97
CA PHE A 275 22.99 -0.25 -1.35
C PHE A 275 23.79 -0.15 -2.65
N ASN A 276 25.11 -0.27 -2.56
CA ASN A 276 26.00 -0.10 -3.72
C ASN A 276 27.11 -1.17 -3.76
N ARG A 277 26.73 -2.43 -3.53
CA ARG A 277 27.64 -3.59 -3.56
C ARG A 277 27.41 -4.45 -4.79
N SER A 278 28.40 -5.27 -5.14
CA SER A 278 28.26 -6.21 -6.26
C SER A 278 27.20 -7.26 -5.95
N ILE A 279 26.24 -7.40 -6.87
CA ILE A 279 25.19 -8.42 -6.84
C ILE A 279 25.57 -9.70 -7.61
N LYS A 280 26.73 -9.72 -8.27
CA LYS A 280 27.15 -10.84 -9.14
C LYS A 280 27.25 -12.16 -8.35
N GLY A 281 26.43 -13.13 -8.74
CA GLY A 281 26.37 -14.46 -8.10
C GLY A 281 25.76 -14.47 -6.70
N ASN A 282 25.15 -13.36 -6.26
CA ASN A 282 24.57 -13.22 -4.91
C ASN A 282 23.03 -13.14 -4.90
N ILE A 283 22.40 -12.99 -6.06
CA ILE A 283 20.94 -13.03 -6.20
C ILE A 283 20.52 -14.48 -6.53
N PRO A 284 19.63 -15.11 -5.75
CA PRO A 284 19.14 -16.46 -6.01
C PRO A 284 18.39 -16.59 -7.35
N SER A 285 18.45 -17.79 -7.95
CA SER A 285 17.71 -18.12 -9.18
C SER A 285 16.20 -18.31 -8.97
N SER A 286 15.70 -18.14 -7.75
CA SER A 286 14.28 -18.09 -7.42
C SER A 286 13.68 -16.70 -7.61
N VAL A 287 14.51 -15.65 -7.67
CA VAL A 287 14.06 -14.26 -7.76
C VAL A 287 13.42 -14.01 -9.14
N THR A 288 12.16 -13.59 -9.14
CA THR A 288 11.39 -13.21 -10.32
C THR A 288 11.19 -11.70 -10.41
N HIS A 289 11.15 -11.00 -9.27
CA HIS A 289 11.04 -9.55 -9.18
C HIS A 289 12.24 -9.00 -8.43
N LEU A 290 13.03 -8.16 -9.12
CA LEU A 290 14.24 -7.56 -8.58
C LEU A 290 14.20 -6.06 -8.80
N SER A 291 14.11 -5.32 -7.69
CA SER A 291 14.23 -3.86 -7.67
C SER A 291 15.52 -3.50 -6.93
N ILE A 292 16.39 -2.72 -7.58
CA ILE A 292 17.64 -2.24 -7.02
C ILE A 292 17.66 -0.72 -7.15
N LEU A 293 17.04 -0.08 -6.18
CA LEU A 293 16.73 1.35 -6.16
C LEU A 293 17.88 2.18 -5.55
N GLY A 294 17.64 3.50 -5.44
CA GLY A 294 18.59 4.45 -4.86
C GLY A 294 19.92 4.59 -5.61
N CYS A 295 21.04 4.52 -4.89
CA CYS A 295 22.37 4.88 -5.36
C CYS A 295 23.15 3.73 -6.04
N PHE A 296 22.50 2.61 -6.37
CA PHE A 296 23.16 1.46 -6.96
C PHE A 296 23.73 1.79 -8.35
N ASN A 297 25.06 1.71 -8.48
CA ASN A 297 25.72 2.02 -9.75
C ASN A 297 26.89 1.06 -10.01
N LYS A 298 26.68 -0.25 -9.76
CA LYS A 298 27.66 -1.31 -10.07
C LYS A 298 27.31 -2.04 -11.36
N SER A 299 28.33 -2.58 -12.01
CA SER A 299 28.16 -3.39 -13.22
C SER A 299 27.23 -4.58 -12.95
N ILE A 300 26.26 -4.75 -13.85
CA ILE A 300 25.29 -5.86 -13.84
C ILE A 300 25.67 -7.00 -14.79
N HIS A 301 26.89 -7.00 -15.34
CA HIS A 301 27.33 -8.02 -16.30
C HIS A 301 27.29 -9.43 -15.71
N ASN A 302 26.36 -10.25 -16.23
CA ASN A 302 26.04 -11.60 -15.74
C ASN A 302 25.70 -11.64 -14.24
N ALA A 303 25.08 -10.59 -13.73
CA ALA A 303 24.71 -10.49 -12.31
C ALA A 303 23.23 -10.76 -12.05
N ILE A 304 22.36 -10.52 -13.04
CA ILE A 304 20.91 -10.73 -12.93
C ILE A 304 20.59 -12.19 -13.31
N PRO A 305 19.90 -12.96 -12.45
CA PRO A 305 19.50 -14.34 -12.75
C PRO A 305 18.50 -14.43 -13.91
N SER A 306 18.54 -15.53 -14.66
CA SER A 306 17.62 -15.80 -15.78
C SER A 306 16.18 -16.12 -15.38
N SER A 307 15.87 -16.10 -14.09
CA SER A 307 14.52 -16.20 -13.54
C SER A 307 13.81 -14.85 -13.45
N VAL A 308 14.55 -13.73 -13.54
CA VAL A 308 14.02 -12.39 -13.34
C VAL A 308 13.09 -12.01 -14.51
N ILE A 309 11.87 -11.62 -14.17
CA ILE A 309 10.79 -11.19 -15.08
C ILE A 309 10.60 -9.67 -14.97
N TRP A 310 10.70 -9.13 -13.75
CA TRP A 310 10.63 -7.71 -13.46
C TRP A 310 11.98 -7.21 -12.96
N LEU A 311 12.56 -6.24 -13.67
CA LEU A 311 13.83 -5.64 -13.33
C LEU A 311 13.69 -4.11 -13.30
N GLU A 312 14.02 -3.53 -12.16
CA GLU A 312 13.91 -2.10 -11.91
C GLU A 312 15.20 -1.59 -11.28
N PHE A 313 15.68 -0.45 -11.79
CA PHE A 313 16.85 0.25 -11.29
C PHE A 313 16.47 1.62 -10.72
N GLY A 314 17.21 2.05 -9.70
CA GLY A 314 17.05 3.34 -9.06
C GLY A 314 17.75 4.50 -9.79
N ASP A 315 17.67 5.66 -9.14
CA ASP A 315 18.03 6.94 -9.72
C ASP A 315 19.46 6.99 -10.26
N ASP A 316 20.45 6.51 -9.51
CA ASP A 316 21.87 6.70 -9.88
C ASP A 316 22.39 5.65 -10.88
N PHE A 317 21.58 4.67 -11.30
CA PHE A 317 22.06 3.58 -12.15
C PHE A 317 22.41 4.09 -13.54
N ASN A 318 23.70 4.10 -13.89
CA ASN A 318 24.17 4.61 -15.17
C ASN A 318 25.34 3.79 -15.73
N GLN A 319 25.36 2.48 -15.47
CA GLN A 319 26.37 1.58 -16.03
C GLN A 319 26.01 1.16 -17.45
N PRO A 320 27.02 0.95 -18.33
CA PRO A 320 26.78 0.37 -19.65
C PRO A 320 26.18 -1.02 -19.51
N LYS A 321 25.40 -1.43 -20.51
CA LYS A 321 24.67 -2.71 -20.48
C LYS A 321 25.53 -3.88 -19.99
N GLY A 322 25.02 -4.59 -18.97
CA GLY A 322 25.30 -6.01 -18.80
C GLY A 322 24.23 -6.82 -19.54
N ASN A 323 24.48 -8.10 -19.78
CA ASN A 323 23.48 -8.98 -20.41
C ASN A 323 22.23 -9.06 -19.52
N ILE A 324 21.23 -8.21 -19.79
CA ILE A 324 19.89 -8.33 -19.19
C ILE A 324 19.32 -9.66 -19.69
N PRO A 325 18.84 -10.55 -18.81
CA PRO A 325 18.35 -11.86 -19.22
C PRO A 325 17.13 -11.80 -20.15
N SER A 326 17.02 -12.75 -21.08
CA SER A 326 15.86 -12.88 -22.00
C SER A 326 14.57 -13.34 -21.31
N SER A 327 14.58 -13.50 -19.99
CA SER A 327 13.38 -13.69 -19.17
C SER A 327 12.69 -12.37 -18.84
N VAL A 328 13.40 -11.24 -18.84
CA VAL A 328 12.87 -9.94 -18.42
C VAL A 328 11.74 -9.49 -19.35
N ARG A 329 10.60 -9.14 -18.77
CA ARG A 329 9.40 -8.62 -19.44
C ARG A 329 9.14 -7.15 -19.10
N TYR A 330 9.44 -6.75 -17.86
CA TYR A 330 9.33 -5.39 -17.37
C TYR A 330 10.73 -4.88 -17.05
N LEU A 331 11.12 -3.78 -17.70
CA LEU A 331 12.43 -3.16 -17.54
C LEU A 331 12.28 -1.67 -17.30
N ASP A 332 12.70 -1.23 -16.12
CA ASP A 332 12.87 0.18 -15.76
C ASP A 332 14.36 0.47 -15.51
N PHE A 333 14.88 1.49 -16.21
CA PHE A 333 16.28 1.89 -16.12
C PHE A 333 16.59 2.89 -15.01
N GLY A 334 15.59 3.50 -14.37
CA GLY A 334 15.81 4.54 -13.36
C GLY A 334 16.14 5.92 -13.94
N CYS A 335 16.22 6.93 -13.08
CA CYS A 335 16.25 8.36 -13.46
C CYS A 335 17.49 8.79 -14.26
N ASP A 336 18.70 8.44 -13.83
CA ASP A 336 19.94 8.96 -14.41
C ASP A 336 20.57 8.11 -15.51
N PHE A 337 19.92 7.00 -15.88
CA PHE A 337 20.41 6.15 -16.94
C PHE A 337 20.46 6.89 -18.28
N ASN A 338 21.66 7.05 -18.82
CA ASN A 338 21.89 7.73 -20.10
C ASN A 338 22.97 7.04 -20.94
N GLN A 339 22.98 5.70 -20.93
CA GLN A 339 23.93 4.90 -21.73
C GLN A 339 23.34 4.44 -23.07
N PRO A 340 24.17 4.23 -24.10
CA PRO A 340 23.71 3.69 -25.37
C PRO A 340 23.01 2.32 -25.22
N ILE A 341 21.80 2.19 -25.77
CA ILE A 341 20.93 1.02 -25.59
C ILE A 341 20.93 0.02 -26.75
N ARG A 342 21.77 0.21 -27.77
CA ARG A 342 21.77 -0.68 -28.95
C ARG A 342 22.11 -2.12 -28.56
N GLY A 343 21.12 -3.01 -28.72
CA GLY A 343 21.22 -4.41 -28.30
C GLY A 343 21.36 -4.60 -26.79
N ALA A 344 20.89 -3.64 -25.97
CA ALA A 344 20.85 -3.75 -24.51
C ALA A 344 19.56 -4.41 -24.01
N ILE A 345 18.46 -4.15 -24.71
CA ILE A 345 17.12 -4.55 -24.31
C ILE A 345 16.80 -5.90 -24.95
N PRO A 346 16.52 -6.95 -24.16
CA PRO A 346 16.16 -8.27 -24.69
C PRO A 346 14.85 -8.25 -25.47
N SER A 347 14.73 -9.12 -26.47
CA SER A 347 13.50 -9.25 -27.27
C SER A 347 12.28 -9.78 -26.50
N SER A 348 12.44 -10.09 -25.22
CA SER A 348 11.34 -10.48 -24.34
C SER A 348 10.63 -9.30 -23.68
N VAL A 349 11.25 -8.11 -23.63
CA VAL A 349 10.70 -6.95 -22.91
C VAL A 349 9.41 -6.47 -23.57
N THR A 350 8.35 -6.35 -22.78
CA THR A 350 7.04 -5.84 -23.20
C THR A 350 6.75 -4.44 -22.65
N HIS A 351 7.28 -4.12 -21.47
CA HIS A 351 7.15 -2.81 -20.84
C HIS A 351 8.55 -2.23 -20.60
N LEU A 352 8.80 -1.05 -21.17
CA LEU A 352 10.10 -0.41 -21.17
C LEU A 352 9.97 1.03 -20.68
N TYR A 353 10.68 1.34 -19.61
CA TYR A 353 10.67 2.63 -18.95
C TYR A 353 12.07 3.23 -18.95
N PHE A 354 12.20 4.45 -19.46
CA PHE A 354 13.39 5.26 -19.34
C PHE A 354 13.12 6.42 -18.37
N GLY A 355 14.03 6.66 -17.45
CA GLY A 355 13.93 7.76 -16.52
C GLY A 355 14.35 9.12 -17.09
N TYR A 356 14.38 10.11 -16.20
CA TYR A 356 14.45 11.55 -16.53
C TYR A 356 15.58 11.94 -17.49
N SER A 357 16.78 11.41 -17.29
CA SER A 357 18.03 11.87 -17.94
C SER A 357 18.33 11.19 -19.28
N PHE A 358 17.55 10.18 -19.69
CA PHE A 358 17.82 9.44 -20.92
C PHE A 358 17.63 10.29 -22.18
N ASP A 359 18.70 10.47 -22.96
CA ASP A 359 18.65 11.19 -24.25
C ASP A 359 19.57 10.55 -25.31
N GLN A 360 19.66 9.21 -25.33
CA GLN A 360 20.48 8.49 -26.31
C GLN A 360 19.72 8.16 -27.60
N PRO A 361 20.40 8.10 -28.76
CA PRO A 361 19.78 7.68 -30.02
C PRO A 361 19.14 6.28 -29.92
N ILE A 362 17.89 6.16 -30.37
CA ILE A 362 17.09 4.92 -30.23
C ILE A 362 17.04 4.05 -31.50
N LYS A 363 17.78 4.40 -32.56
CA LYS A 363 17.71 3.71 -33.86
C LYS A 363 18.01 2.21 -33.73
N GLY A 364 17.02 1.38 -34.06
CA GLY A 364 17.11 -0.09 -34.00
C GLY A 364 17.35 -0.65 -32.60
N SER A 365 17.02 0.11 -31.55
CA SER A 365 17.33 -0.27 -30.16
C SER A 365 16.13 -0.78 -29.37
N ILE A 366 14.91 -0.41 -29.76
CA ILE A 366 13.67 -0.84 -29.10
C ILE A 366 13.16 -2.13 -29.76
N PRO A 367 13.03 -3.26 -29.03
CA PRO A 367 12.53 -4.52 -29.60
C PRO A 367 11.06 -4.46 -30.04
N SER A 368 10.69 -5.28 -31.02
CA SER A 368 9.32 -5.38 -31.56
C SER A 368 8.32 -6.09 -30.63
N SER A 369 8.76 -6.52 -29.46
CA SER A 369 7.91 -7.08 -28.40
C SER A 369 7.40 -6.02 -27.43
N VAL A 370 8.00 -4.82 -27.42
CA VAL A 370 7.60 -3.72 -26.53
C VAL A 370 6.21 -3.23 -26.95
N THR A 371 5.30 -3.17 -25.97
CA THR A 371 3.93 -2.68 -26.13
C THR A 371 3.69 -1.39 -25.35
N HIS A 372 4.41 -1.17 -24.24
CA HIS A 372 4.36 0.05 -23.44
C HIS A 372 5.75 0.66 -23.36
N LEU A 373 5.86 1.93 -23.75
CA LEU A 373 7.13 2.65 -23.82
C LEU A 373 7.02 4.03 -23.19
N ILE A 374 7.83 4.30 -22.17
CA ILE A 374 7.91 5.60 -21.52
C ILE A 374 9.30 6.18 -21.70
N PHE A 375 9.37 7.40 -22.22
CA PHE A 375 10.58 8.23 -22.23
C PHE A 375 10.51 9.31 -21.16
N GLY A 376 11.61 9.50 -20.42
CA GLY A 376 11.70 10.52 -19.39
C GLY A 376 11.85 11.96 -19.91
N GLY A 377 12.02 12.89 -18.96
CA GLY A 377 11.92 14.33 -19.15
C GLY A 377 12.84 14.95 -20.20
N MET A 378 14.09 14.46 -20.30
CA MET A 378 15.14 15.03 -21.16
C MET A 378 15.14 14.52 -22.59
N PHE A 379 14.43 13.44 -22.91
CA PHE A 379 14.47 12.81 -24.22
C PHE A 379 13.96 13.73 -25.33
N ASP A 380 14.82 14.07 -26.30
CA ASP A 380 14.46 14.83 -27.51
C ASP A 380 15.11 14.26 -28.79
N GLN A 381 15.44 12.97 -28.80
CA GLN A 381 16.04 12.31 -29.96
C GLN A 381 15.04 12.05 -31.10
N PRO A 382 15.48 12.06 -32.38
CA PRO A 382 14.62 11.76 -33.51
C PRO A 382 13.96 10.37 -33.43
N ILE A 383 12.63 10.35 -33.54
CA ILE A 383 11.83 9.11 -33.46
C ILE A 383 11.41 8.54 -34.83
N LYS A 384 11.83 9.16 -35.93
CA LYS A 384 11.42 8.75 -37.29
C LYS A 384 11.88 7.32 -37.57
N ASN A 385 10.91 6.42 -37.79
CA ASN A 385 11.10 4.99 -38.04
C ASN A 385 11.81 4.22 -36.90
N ASN A 386 11.88 4.79 -35.70
CA ASN A 386 12.58 4.18 -34.56
C ASN A 386 11.64 3.58 -33.51
N ILE A 387 10.33 3.82 -33.65
CA ILE A 387 9.30 3.29 -32.75
C ILE A 387 8.65 2.05 -33.41
N PRO A 388 8.71 0.86 -32.79
CA PRO A 388 8.13 -0.35 -33.35
C PRO A 388 6.60 -0.28 -33.48
N PRO A 389 6.00 -0.97 -34.47
CA PRO A 389 4.54 -1.01 -34.62
C PRO A 389 3.81 -1.80 -33.53
N SER A 390 4.52 -2.53 -32.66
CA SER A 390 3.94 -3.24 -31.52
C SER A 390 3.49 -2.32 -30.38
N ILE A 391 3.96 -1.06 -30.35
CA ILE A 391 3.64 -0.10 -29.29
C ILE A 391 2.14 0.22 -29.29
N ILE A 392 1.52 0.07 -28.12
CA ILE A 392 0.12 0.36 -27.83
C ILE A 392 0.02 1.70 -27.08
N GLU A 393 0.87 1.90 -26.08
CA GLU A 393 0.93 3.13 -25.30
C GLU A 393 2.36 3.70 -25.33
N ILE A 394 2.45 5.00 -25.59
CA ILE A 394 3.73 5.73 -25.55
C ILE A 394 3.59 7.01 -24.75
N GLU A 395 4.61 7.31 -23.95
CA GLU A 395 4.74 8.56 -23.22
C GLU A 395 6.07 9.24 -23.56
N PHE A 396 6.01 10.55 -23.77
CA PHE A 396 7.19 11.41 -23.90
C PHE A 396 7.22 12.43 -22.76
N GLY A 397 8.42 12.65 -22.23
CA GLY A 397 8.71 13.65 -21.21
C GLY A 397 8.56 15.10 -21.68
N SER A 398 8.81 16.03 -20.75
CA SER A 398 8.53 17.45 -20.93
C SER A 398 9.34 18.18 -21.99
N ASN A 399 10.55 17.70 -22.31
CA ASN A 399 11.45 18.38 -23.25
C ASN A 399 11.30 17.88 -24.69
N PHE A 400 10.54 16.81 -24.92
CA PHE A 400 10.37 16.25 -26.26
C PHE A 400 9.69 17.26 -27.20
N GLN A 401 10.36 17.60 -28.31
CA GLN A 401 9.86 18.52 -29.33
C GLN A 401 10.09 17.99 -30.77
N GLN A 402 10.25 16.67 -30.94
CA GLN A 402 10.30 16.04 -32.26
C GLN A 402 8.91 15.81 -32.86
N SER A 403 8.85 15.67 -34.19
CA SER A 403 7.57 15.42 -34.87
C SER A 403 7.01 14.03 -34.55
N LEU A 404 5.78 13.99 -34.05
CA LEU A 404 5.02 12.76 -33.82
C LEU A 404 4.49 12.09 -35.10
N ASN A 405 4.67 12.71 -36.28
CA ASN A 405 4.03 12.23 -37.52
C ASN A 405 4.54 10.88 -38.00
N SER A 406 5.70 10.41 -37.53
CA SER A 406 6.24 9.09 -37.86
C SER A 406 5.77 7.97 -36.93
N LEU A 407 4.92 8.27 -35.93
CA LEU A 407 4.41 7.27 -35.02
C LEU A 407 3.55 6.21 -35.75
N PRO A 408 3.65 4.93 -35.37
CA PRO A 408 2.79 3.86 -35.87
C PRO A 408 1.30 4.11 -35.65
N LEU A 409 0.47 3.60 -36.56
CA LEU A 409 -0.99 3.71 -36.49
C LEU A 409 -1.61 2.84 -35.37
N SER A 410 -0.91 1.80 -34.94
CA SER A 410 -1.30 0.85 -33.89
C SER A 410 -1.39 1.47 -32.49
N ILE A 411 -0.66 2.56 -32.24
CA ILE A 411 -0.66 3.24 -30.94
C ILE A 411 -2.08 3.71 -30.62
N LYS A 412 -2.56 3.36 -29.44
CA LYS A 412 -3.88 3.73 -28.93
C LYS A 412 -3.82 4.99 -28.06
N LYS A 413 -2.72 5.18 -27.33
CA LYS A 413 -2.57 6.26 -26.35
C LYS A 413 -1.20 6.91 -26.47
N ILE A 414 -1.18 8.23 -26.59
CA ILE A 414 0.03 9.05 -26.66
C ILE A 414 -0.04 10.09 -25.54
N ARG A 415 0.85 10.00 -24.55
CA ARG A 415 0.98 10.96 -23.46
C ARG A 415 2.12 11.93 -23.76
N ILE A 416 1.84 13.23 -23.69
CA ILE A 416 2.82 14.30 -23.92
C ILE A 416 2.58 15.45 -22.95
N SER A 417 3.63 16.19 -22.59
CA SER A 417 3.49 17.37 -21.74
C SER A 417 2.70 18.49 -22.42
N ARG A 418 2.01 19.33 -21.64
CA ARG A 418 1.49 20.65 -22.08
C ARG A 418 2.54 21.52 -22.77
N LYS A 419 3.83 21.34 -22.46
CA LYS A 419 4.95 22.04 -23.10
C LYS A 419 5.21 21.64 -24.56
N TYR A 420 4.63 20.54 -25.06
CA TYR A 420 4.80 20.14 -26.46
C TYR A 420 4.10 21.12 -27.41
N THR A 421 4.87 21.80 -28.26
CA THR A 421 4.41 22.93 -29.10
C THR A 421 4.28 22.58 -30.58
N LYS A 422 4.89 21.50 -31.05
CA LYS A 422 4.86 21.14 -32.47
C LYS A 422 3.44 20.77 -32.93
N LYS A 423 3.16 21.00 -34.22
CA LYS A 423 1.88 20.66 -34.83
C LYS A 423 1.61 19.15 -34.76
N ILE A 424 0.44 18.79 -34.23
CA ILE A 424 -0.04 17.40 -34.19
C ILE A 424 -0.95 17.16 -35.39
N SER A 425 -0.67 16.11 -36.17
CA SER A 425 -1.51 15.73 -37.31
C SER A 425 -2.89 15.27 -36.85
N LYS A 426 -3.94 15.57 -37.64
CA LYS A 426 -5.34 15.24 -37.32
C LYS A 426 -5.52 13.76 -36.94
N ARG A 427 -4.79 12.86 -37.60
CA ARG A 427 -4.83 11.40 -37.35
C ARG A 427 -4.40 10.98 -35.93
N LEU A 428 -3.65 11.83 -35.22
CA LEU A 428 -3.18 11.54 -33.86
C LEU A 428 -3.98 12.27 -32.79
N GLN A 429 -4.74 13.32 -33.14
CA GLN A 429 -5.37 14.22 -32.17
C GLN A 429 -6.29 13.49 -31.17
N SER A 430 -7.05 12.49 -31.63
CA SER A 430 -7.95 11.70 -30.77
C SER A 430 -7.23 10.76 -29.80
N LYS A 431 -5.91 10.57 -29.96
CA LYS A 431 -5.10 9.65 -29.15
C LYS A 431 -4.22 10.37 -28.12
N ILE A 432 -4.25 11.71 -28.12
CA ILE A 432 -3.35 12.56 -27.34
C ILE A 432 -3.95 12.87 -25.98
N TYR A 433 -3.17 12.60 -24.95
CA TYR A 433 -3.45 12.96 -23.57
C TYR A 433 -2.35 13.91 -23.10
N ARG A 434 -2.74 15.13 -22.73
CA ARG A 434 -1.81 16.13 -22.22
C ARG A 434 -1.78 16.09 -20.70
N TYR A 435 -0.59 16.07 -20.12
CA TYR A 435 -0.38 16.25 -18.68
C TYR A 435 0.23 17.62 -18.40
#